data_AF-A0A699XE13-F1
#
_entry.id   AF-A0A699XE13-F1
#
_cell.length_a   1.000
_cell.length_b   1.000
_cell.length_c   1.000
_cell.angle_alpha   90.00
_cell.angle_beta   90.00
_cell.angle_gamma   90.00
#
_symmetry.space_group_name_H-M   'P 1'
#
loop_
_entity.id
_entity.type
_entity.pdbx_description
1 polymer ?
#
loop_
_entity_poly.entity_id
_entity_poly.type
_entity_poly.pdbx_seq_one_letter_code
_entity_poly.pdbx_strand_id
1 'polypeptide(L)'
;AAEALADELRLGAGDLYGAIAERLRVKHQLTIRILPVDVMPDLLRRLDLHARQLQLSETLDSASRTFAAAYQLAQIEARGEIDGL
;
A
#
# COMPACT_ATOMS: atom_id res chain seq x y z
N ALA A 1 6.83 -16.06 2.10
CA ALA A 1 6.94 -14.63 2.47
C ALA A 1 5.60 -13.97 2.81
N ALA A 2 4.58 -14.08 1.96
CA ALA A 2 3.30 -13.37 2.17
C ALA A 2 2.60 -13.69 3.51
N GLU A 3 2.54 -14.95 3.93
CA GLU A 3 1.92 -15.34 5.21
C GLU A 3 2.65 -14.77 6.42
N ALA A 4 3.99 -14.84 6.44
CA ALA A 4 4.79 -14.26 7.51
C ALA A 4 4.58 -12.74 7.64
N LEU A 5 4.54 -12.02 6.50
CA LEU A 5 4.24 -10.59 6.48
C LEU A 5 2.82 -10.31 7.01
N ALA A 6 1.83 -11.13 6.64
CA ALA A 6 0.47 -11.00 7.13
C ALA A 6 0.38 -11.22 8.65
N ASP A 7 1.12 -12.19 9.20
CA ASP A 7 1.15 -12.45 10.65
C ASP A 7 1.81 -11.29 11.41
N GLU A 8 2.89 -10.72 10.89
CA GLU A 8 3.49 -9.50 11.46
C GLU A 8 2.51 -8.30 11.48
N LEU A 9 1.74 -8.12 10.40
CA LEU A 9 0.75 -7.05 10.30
C LEU A 9 -0.43 -7.24 11.27
N ARG A 10 -0.87 -8.50 11.48
CA ARG A 10 -1.95 -8.84 12.42
C ARG A 10 -1.61 -8.55 13.88
N LEU A 11 -0.33 -8.58 14.24
CA LEU A 11 0.13 -8.29 15.61
C LEU A 11 0.07 -6.79 15.96
N GLY A 12 -0.08 -5.89 14.98
CA GLY A 12 0.07 -4.45 15.16
C GLY A 12 -1.21 -3.61 15.11
N ALA A 13 -2.32 -4.07 14.52
CA ALA A 13 -3.56 -3.27 14.40
C ALA A 13 -4.85 -4.10 14.26
N GLY A 14 -5.99 -3.49 14.63
CA GLY A 14 -7.32 -4.11 14.55
C GLY A 14 -7.91 -4.22 13.14
N ASP A 15 -7.34 -3.51 12.16
CA ASP A 15 -7.72 -3.61 10.75
C ASP A 15 -6.47 -3.70 9.83
N LEU A 16 -6.55 -4.55 8.80
CA LEU A 16 -5.41 -4.85 7.91
C LEU A 16 -4.93 -3.62 7.13
N TYR A 17 -5.85 -2.76 6.71
CA TYR A 17 -5.50 -1.56 5.97
C TYR A 17 -4.68 -0.59 6.82
N GLY A 18 -5.09 -0.36 8.06
CA GLY A 18 -4.38 0.43 9.06
C GLY A 18 -2.99 -0.15 9.37
N ALA A 19 -2.87 -1.47 9.54
CA ALA A 19 -1.57 -2.12 9.74
C ALA A 19 -0.61 -1.86 8.56
N ILE A 20 -1.09 -1.99 7.33
CA ILE A 20 -0.29 -1.74 6.12
C ILE A 20 0.08 -0.26 6.02
N ALA A 21 -0.88 0.64 6.25
CA ALA A 21 -0.66 2.08 6.22
C ALA A 21 0.41 2.50 7.23
N GLU A 22 0.36 1.95 8.44
CA GLU A 22 1.35 2.22 9.49
C GLU A 22 2.73 1.65 9.12
N ARG A 23 2.80 0.44 8.57
CA ARG A 23 4.09 -0.14 8.12
C ARG A 23 4.72 0.67 6.98
N LEU A 24 3.92 1.10 6.00
CA LEU A 24 4.36 2.03 4.96
C LEU A 24 4.88 3.34 5.55
N ARG A 25 4.19 3.90 6.55
CA ARG A 25 4.57 5.16 7.20
C ARG A 25 5.84 5.04 8.04
N VAL A 26 5.94 4.01 8.87
CA VAL A 26 7.05 3.87 9.84
C VAL A 26 8.31 3.37 9.14
N LYS A 27 8.21 2.27 8.39
CA LYS A 27 9.38 1.59 7.81
C LYS A 27 9.83 2.19 6.50
N HIS A 28 8.90 2.69 5.68
CA HIS A 28 9.17 3.18 4.32
C HIS A 28 8.96 4.68 4.16
N GLN A 29 8.50 5.37 5.21
CA GLN A 29 8.13 6.80 5.22
C GLN A 29 7.27 7.18 4.03
N LEU A 30 6.30 6.32 3.71
CA LEU A 30 5.27 6.54 2.70
C LEU A 30 3.92 6.69 3.39
N THR A 31 3.19 7.75 3.05
CA THR A 31 1.80 7.94 3.51
C THR A 31 0.81 7.50 2.43
N ILE A 32 -0.38 7.03 2.80
CA ILE A 32 -1.45 6.74 1.82
C ILE A 32 -2.34 7.97 1.68
N ARG A 33 -2.66 8.37 0.44
CA ARG A 33 -3.58 9.46 0.14
C ARG A 33 -4.64 9.00 -0.84
N ILE A 34 -5.91 9.22 -0.51
CA ILE A 34 -7.02 9.05 -1.45
C ILE A 34 -7.16 10.35 -2.23
N LEU A 35 -7.13 10.27 -3.56
CA LEU A 35 -7.28 11.41 -4.45
C LEU A 35 -8.54 11.27 -5.29
N PRO A 36 -9.24 12.39 -5.56
CA PRO A 36 -10.42 12.35 -6.39
C PRO A 36 -10.10 12.03 -7.86
N VAL A 37 -11.10 11.51 -8.58
CA VAL A 37 -10.92 10.97 -9.94
C VAL A 37 -10.49 12.03 -10.95
N ASP A 38 -10.84 13.29 -10.73
CA ASP A 38 -10.38 14.43 -11.54
C ASP A 38 -8.87 14.67 -11.42
N VAL A 39 -8.26 14.32 -10.28
CA VAL A 39 -6.80 14.39 -10.04
C VAL A 39 -6.09 13.13 -10.54
N MET A 40 -6.77 11.96 -10.51
CA MET A 40 -6.25 10.67 -10.97
C MET A 40 -7.19 9.99 -11.99
N PRO A 41 -7.39 10.58 -13.19
CA PRO A 41 -8.42 10.10 -14.13
C PRO A 41 -8.11 8.70 -14.70
N ASP A 42 -6.84 8.44 -15.01
CA ASP A 42 -6.43 7.21 -15.70
C ASP A 42 -5.74 6.19 -14.78
N LEU A 43 -5.61 6.50 -13.48
CA LEU A 43 -4.82 5.71 -12.53
C LEU A 43 -5.63 5.36 -11.30
N LEU A 44 -5.66 4.07 -10.96
CA LEU A 44 -6.22 3.60 -9.69
C LEU A 44 -5.22 3.70 -8.53
N ARG A 45 -3.92 3.63 -8.84
CA ARG A 45 -2.83 3.61 -7.88
C ARG A 45 -1.58 4.24 -8.48
N ARG A 46 -0.93 5.13 -7.74
CA ARG A 46 0.33 5.78 -8.13
C ARG A 46 1.26 5.88 -6.93
N LEU A 47 2.52 5.51 -7.10
CA LEU A 47 3.57 5.78 -6.13
C LEU A 47 4.26 7.09 -6.49
N ASP A 48 4.11 8.11 -5.65
CA ASP A 48 4.78 9.39 -5.77
C ASP A 48 5.95 9.44 -4.77
N LEU A 49 7.17 9.22 -5.28
CA LEU A 49 8.37 9.23 -4.46
C LEU A 49 8.79 10.64 -4.03
N HIS A 50 8.41 11.68 -4.78
CA HIS A 50 8.76 13.07 -4.44
C HIS A 50 7.92 13.54 -3.25
N ALA A 51 6.61 13.27 -3.29
CA ALA A 51 5.70 13.56 -2.18
C ALA A 51 5.75 12.50 -1.06
N ARG A 52 6.46 11.39 -1.28
CA ARG A 52 6.46 10.19 -0.42
C ARG A 52 5.05 9.69 -0.10
N GLN A 53 4.25 9.53 -1.16
CA GLN A 53 2.84 9.14 -1.09
C GLN A 53 2.54 7.93 -1.96
N LEU A 54 1.79 6.98 -1.40
CA LEU A 54 0.97 6.05 -2.18
C LEU A 54 -0.39 6.72 -2.42
N GLN A 55 -0.62 7.18 -3.64
CA GLN A 55 -1.86 7.82 -4.06
C GLN A 55 -2.81 6.76 -4.61
N LEU A 56 -4.05 6.72 -4.11
CA LEU A 56 -5.11 5.79 -4.52
C LEU A 56 -6.31 6.60 -5.03
N SER A 57 -6.95 6.12 -6.10
CA SER A 57 -8.18 6.74 -6.60
C SER A 57 -9.33 6.55 -5.62
N GLU A 58 -10.15 7.59 -5.43
CA GLU A 58 -11.37 7.52 -4.61
C GLU A 58 -12.41 6.51 -5.12
N THR A 59 -12.32 6.15 -6.40
CA THR A 59 -13.21 5.18 -7.04
C THR A 59 -12.99 3.74 -6.55
N LEU A 60 -11.85 3.48 -5.89
CA LEU A 60 -11.56 2.19 -5.28
C LEU A 60 -12.42 1.98 -4.04
N ASP A 61 -13.11 0.84 -3.97
CA ASP A 61 -13.78 0.41 -2.75
C ASP A 61 -12.77 0.02 -1.64
N SER A 62 -13.28 -0.30 -0.45
CA SER A 62 -12.42 -0.59 0.71
C SER A 62 -11.49 -1.79 0.49
N ALA A 63 -12.01 -2.86 -0.12
CA ALA A 63 -11.23 -4.06 -0.40
C ALA A 63 -10.12 -3.79 -1.41
N SER A 64 -10.43 -3.06 -2.49
CA SER A 64 -9.47 -2.71 -3.53
C SER A 64 -8.40 -1.75 -3.02
N ARG A 65 -8.74 -0.82 -2.11
CA ARG A 65 -7.73 0.03 -1.43
C ARG A 65 -6.78 -0.79 -0.57
N THR A 66 -7.31 -1.76 0.18
CA THR A 66 -6.51 -2.67 1.00
C THR A 66 -5.56 -3.50 0.15
N PHE A 67 -6.06 -4.06 -0.95
CA PHE A 67 -5.24 -4.79 -1.90
C PHE A 67 -4.16 -3.90 -2.53
N ALA A 68 -4.50 -2.69 -2.97
CA ALA A 68 -3.55 -1.76 -3.57
C ALA A 68 -2.41 -1.37 -2.61
N ALA A 69 -2.74 -1.17 -1.33
CA ALA A 69 -1.76 -0.89 -0.28
C ALA A 69 -0.87 -2.12 -0.01
N ALA A 70 -1.46 -3.31 0.14
CA ALA A 70 -0.72 -4.56 0.34
C ALA A 70 0.23 -4.86 -0.82
N TYR A 71 -0.25 -4.70 -2.05
CA TYR A 71 0.54 -4.86 -3.26
C TYR A 71 1.74 -3.92 -3.27
N GLN A 72 1.56 -2.64 -2.94
CA GLN A 72 2.68 -1.69 -2.90
C GLN A 72 3.69 -2.05 -1.79
N LEU A 73 3.23 -2.51 -0.63
CA LEU A 73 4.10 -2.97 0.45
C LEU A 73 4.93 -4.19 0.00
N ALA A 74 4.30 -5.16 -0.67
CA ALA A 74 4.98 -6.33 -1.22
C ALA A 74 6.02 -5.94 -2.29
N GLN A 75 5.70 -5.01 -3.19
CA GLN A 75 6.65 -4.50 -4.20
C GLN A 75 7.89 -3.85 -3.58
N ILE A 76 7.81 -3.36 -2.33
CA ILE A 76 8.94 -2.76 -1.61
C ILE A 76 9.70 -3.84 -0.82
N GLU A 77 8.99 -4.65 -0.03
CA GLU A 77 9.63 -5.58 0.91
C GLU A 77 10.05 -6.91 0.29
N ALA A 78 9.35 -7.37 -0.75
CA ALA A 78 9.60 -8.64 -1.43
C ALA A 78 10.19 -8.44 -2.83
N ARG A 79 10.72 -7.26 -3.16
CA ARG A 79 11.22 -6.92 -4.50
C ARG A 79 12.19 -7.96 -5.06
N GLY A 80 13.18 -8.36 -4.27
CA GLY A 80 14.18 -9.35 -4.70
C GLY A 80 13.61 -10.75 -4.91
N GLU A 81 12.58 -11.14 -4.15
CA GLU A 81 11.88 -12.41 -4.36
C GLU A 81 11.02 -12.37 -5.62
N ILE A 82 10.36 -11.24 -5.88
CA ILE A 82 9.50 -11.04 -7.07
C ILE A 82 10.34 -10.97 -8.35
N ASP A 83 11.45 -10.23 -8.33
CA ASP A 83 12.33 -10.08 -9.50
C ASP A 83 13.09 -11.38 -9.84
N GLY A 84 13.13 -12.35 -8.90
CA GLY A 84 13.78 -13.65 -9.06
C GLY A 84 12.88 -14.77 -9.59
N LEU A 85 11.62 -14.48 -9.93
CA LEU A 85 10.65 -15.40 -10.57
C LEU A 85 10.80 -15.41 -12.09
#